data_AF-A0A7X7NI27-F1
#
_entry.id   AF-A0A7X7NI27-F1
#
_cell.length_a   1.000
_cell.length_b   1.000
_cell.length_c   1.000
_cell.angle_alpha   90.00
_cell.angle_beta   90.00
_cell.angle_gamma   90.00
#
_symmetry.space_group_name_H-M   'P 1'
#
loop_
_entity.id
_entity.type
_entity.pdbx_description
1 polymer ?
#
loop_
_entity_poly.entity_id
_entity_poly.type
_entity_poly.pdbx_seq_one_letter_code
_entity_poly.pdbx_strand_id
1 'polypeptide(L)'
;YSTGSVSGDDYIGGLVGYNNGGTVNKSFWDVDSSGQATSAGGTGKTTAEMKTMSTYTDSTWDFMGESDNGTDDIWGINSRDNNGYPFLKWQGYKLEQAVSFTVPDTVPDTLTYGDAPFTINASSSANLSVIFTSSDPLVAEISGNTVVIKGAGSATITARQDGDGTYYPASSSKKLTVRKKPASITGVTAADKVYNGTTAATLSGGNLSGLVTGDIVTLTKGTGAFASKNVGTGKAVTGC
;
A
#
# COMPACT_ATOMS: atom_id res chain seq x y z
N TYR A 1 -25.51 22.46 -15.95
CA TYR A 1 -24.55 22.06 -17.00
C TYR A 1 -25.20 20.97 -17.84
N SER A 2 -24.65 20.65 -19.01
CA SER A 2 -25.09 19.52 -19.83
C SER A 2 -23.91 18.62 -20.22
N THR A 3 -24.16 17.31 -20.27
CA THR A 3 -23.17 16.26 -20.60
C THR A 3 -23.74 15.18 -21.51
N GLY A 4 -24.95 15.40 -22.03
CA GLY A 4 -25.65 14.45 -22.87
C GLY A 4 -25.42 14.78 -24.34
N SER A 5 -25.46 13.75 -25.18
CA SER A 5 -25.50 13.93 -26.64
C SER A 5 -26.72 14.74 -27.04
N VAL A 6 -26.52 15.70 -27.93
CA VAL A 6 -27.55 16.54 -28.52
C VAL A 6 -27.59 16.26 -30.02
N SER A 7 -28.78 16.00 -30.54
CA SER A 7 -29.02 15.83 -31.97
C SER A 7 -30.36 16.47 -32.36
N GLY A 8 -30.45 16.93 -33.61
CA GLY A 8 -31.62 17.61 -34.14
C GLY A 8 -31.29 18.38 -35.41
N ASP A 9 -32.33 18.89 -36.08
CA ASP A 9 -32.21 19.53 -37.40
C ASP A 9 -32.17 21.06 -37.32
N ASP A 10 -32.82 21.66 -36.31
CA ASP A 10 -32.89 23.11 -36.10
C ASP A 10 -32.58 23.49 -34.65
N TYR A 11 -31.94 24.65 -34.47
CA TYR A 11 -31.63 25.24 -33.16
C TYR A 11 -30.97 24.25 -32.19
N ILE A 12 -29.89 23.62 -32.61
CA ILE A 12 -29.08 22.72 -31.76
C ILE A 12 -27.91 23.47 -31.13
N GLY A 13 -27.57 23.09 -29.91
CA GLY A 13 -26.41 23.62 -29.21
C GLY A 13 -26.11 22.79 -27.98
N GLY A 14 -24.85 22.80 -27.55
CA GLY A 14 -24.40 21.94 -26.46
C GLY A 14 -25.11 22.17 -25.12
N LEU A 15 -25.52 23.40 -24.81
CA LEU A 15 -26.40 23.73 -23.66
C LEU A 15 -27.72 24.36 -24.12
N VAL A 16 -27.62 25.43 -24.90
CA VAL A 16 -28.73 26.23 -25.40
C VAL A 16 -28.72 26.19 -26.92
N GLY A 17 -29.84 25.79 -27.49
CA GLY A 17 -30.04 25.68 -28.94
C GLY A 17 -30.39 27.00 -29.64
N TYR A 18 -31.13 27.87 -28.94
CA TYR A 18 -31.49 29.21 -29.40
C TYR A 18 -31.65 30.16 -28.21
N ASN A 19 -31.16 31.38 -28.33
CA ASN A 19 -31.25 32.40 -27.28
C ASN A 19 -31.71 33.74 -27.86
N ASN A 20 -32.93 34.17 -27.52
CA ASN A 20 -33.53 35.42 -27.99
C ASN A 20 -33.50 36.50 -26.89
N GLY A 21 -32.29 36.89 -26.48
CA GLY A 21 -32.09 37.94 -25.47
C GLY A 21 -32.13 37.48 -24.02
N GLY A 22 -32.09 36.17 -23.75
CA GLY A 22 -31.93 35.61 -22.41
C GLY A 22 -30.48 35.67 -21.91
N THR A 23 -30.30 35.69 -20.59
CA THR A 23 -28.97 35.64 -19.96
C THR A 23 -28.63 34.21 -19.57
N VAL A 24 -27.47 33.73 -20.01
CA VAL A 24 -26.91 32.43 -19.62
C VAL A 24 -25.58 32.69 -18.95
N ASN A 25 -25.52 32.52 -17.63
CA ASN A 25 -24.35 32.84 -16.83
C ASN A 25 -23.84 31.59 -16.09
N LYS A 26 -22.51 31.46 -15.92
CA LYS A 26 -21.86 30.40 -15.13
C LYS A 26 -22.45 29.01 -15.40
N SER A 27 -22.69 28.74 -16.69
CA SER A 27 -23.34 27.54 -17.18
C SER A 27 -22.45 26.89 -18.23
N PHE A 28 -22.27 25.58 -18.10
CA PHE A 28 -21.26 24.85 -18.85
C PHE A 28 -21.88 23.69 -19.61
N TRP A 29 -21.24 23.29 -20.70
CA TRP A 29 -21.60 22.10 -21.45
C TRP A 29 -20.36 21.35 -21.90
N ASP A 30 -20.50 20.05 -21.98
CA ASP A 30 -19.44 19.14 -22.37
C ASP A 30 -19.39 19.02 -23.91
N VAL A 31 -18.30 19.53 -24.49
CA VAL A 31 -18.10 19.58 -25.95
C VAL A 31 -17.95 18.18 -26.55
N ASP A 32 -17.26 17.30 -25.85
CA ASP A 32 -16.90 15.98 -26.38
C ASP A 32 -18.09 15.03 -26.36
N SER A 33 -18.91 15.07 -25.31
CA SER A 33 -20.09 14.20 -25.15
C SER A 33 -21.34 14.73 -25.86
N SER A 34 -21.48 16.04 -26.04
CA SER A 34 -22.66 16.62 -26.68
C SER A 34 -22.72 16.36 -28.18
N GLY A 35 -21.57 16.18 -28.83
CA GLY A 35 -21.49 16.11 -30.30
C GLY A 35 -21.73 17.46 -30.98
N GLN A 36 -21.71 18.56 -30.23
CA GLN A 36 -21.95 19.91 -30.74
C GLN A 36 -20.67 20.73 -30.75
N ALA A 37 -20.44 21.50 -31.82
CA ALA A 37 -19.30 22.42 -31.91
C ALA A 37 -19.61 23.78 -31.26
N THR A 38 -20.88 24.13 -31.11
CA THR A 38 -21.32 25.45 -30.65
C THR A 38 -22.55 25.35 -29.73
N SER A 39 -22.86 26.47 -29.07
CA SER A 39 -24.11 26.64 -28.34
C SER A 39 -24.49 28.13 -28.32
N ALA A 40 -25.78 28.43 -28.34
CA ALA A 40 -26.28 29.81 -28.25
C ALA A 40 -26.13 30.43 -26.84
N GLY A 41 -25.64 29.66 -25.87
CA GLY A 41 -25.36 30.13 -24.52
C GLY A 41 -24.58 29.10 -23.70
N GLY A 42 -23.93 29.56 -22.64
CA GLY A 42 -23.05 28.74 -21.82
C GLY A 42 -21.67 28.52 -22.44
N THR A 43 -20.74 28.06 -21.62
CA THR A 43 -19.34 27.87 -22.00
C THR A 43 -19.06 26.40 -22.26
N GLY A 44 -18.58 26.10 -23.48
CA GLY A 44 -18.14 24.75 -23.83
C GLY A 44 -16.85 24.39 -23.11
N LYS A 45 -16.79 23.19 -22.57
CA LYS A 45 -15.65 22.61 -21.86
C LYS A 45 -15.42 21.18 -22.32
N THR A 46 -14.17 20.74 -22.36
CA THR A 46 -13.86 19.33 -22.61
C THR A 46 -14.42 18.45 -21.50
N THR A 47 -14.58 17.15 -21.75
CA THR A 47 -14.99 16.20 -20.70
C THR A 47 -14.04 16.23 -19.50
N ALA A 48 -12.73 16.39 -19.74
CA ALA A 48 -11.75 16.48 -18.66
C ALA A 48 -11.94 17.73 -17.80
N GLU A 49 -12.14 18.90 -18.41
CA GLU A 49 -12.44 20.13 -17.68
C GLU A 49 -13.77 20.03 -16.93
N MET A 50 -14.82 19.47 -17.55
CA MET A 50 -16.12 19.29 -16.90
C MET A 50 -16.06 18.40 -15.64
N LYS A 51 -15.07 17.51 -15.56
CA LYS A 51 -14.81 16.63 -14.40
C LYS A 51 -13.76 17.19 -13.43
N THR A 52 -13.33 18.43 -13.64
CA THR A 52 -12.32 19.11 -12.81
C THR A 52 -12.99 20.21 -11.98
N MET A 53 -12.80 20.19 -10.66
CA MET A 53 -13.42 21.14 -9.73
C MET A 53 -13.08 22.61 -10.04
N SER A 54 -11.82 22.90 -10.36
CA SER A 54 -11.34 24.27 -10.65
C SER A 54 -11.98 24.90 -11.90
N THR A 55 -12.67 24.13 -12.73
CA THR A 55 -13.50 24.67 -13.83
C THR A 55 -14.65 25.54 -13.30
N TYR A 56 -15.09 25.28 -12.08
CA TYR A 56 -16.27 25.88 -11.47
C TYR A 56 -15.94 26.86 -10.33
N THR A 57 -14.69 26.94 -9.86
CA THR A 57 -14.33 27.73 -8.66
C THR A 57 -14.49 29.24 -8.84
N ASP A 58 -14.32 29.77 -10.06
CA ASP A 58 -14.64 31.18 -10.39
C ASP A 58 -16.16 31.43 -10.61
N SER A 59 -16.98 30.39 -10.44
CA SER A 59 -18.43 30.44 -10.63
C SER A 59 -19.16 30.75 -9.31
N THR A 60 -20.47 30.52 -9.23
CA THR A 60 -21.27 30.58 -7.99
C THR A 60 -21.52 29.16 -7.48
N TRP A 61 -20.70 28.21 -7.92
CA TRP A 61 -20.87 26.80 -7.65
C TRP A 61 -20.00 26.48 -6.44
N ASP A 62 -20.64 26.45 -5.27
CA ASP A 62 -20.01 26.18 -3.99
C ASP A 62 -19.76 24.68 -3.81
N PHE A 63 -18.51 24.25 -3.90
CA PHE A 63 -18.10 22.85 -3.80
C PHE A 63 -17.67 22.48 -2.38
N MET A 64 -18.02 21.27 -1.97
CA MET A 64 -17.50 20.63 -0.78
C MET A 64 -15.97 20.66 -0.75
N GLY A 65 -15.40 21.26 0.30
CA GLY A 65 -13.95 21.24 0.55
C GLY A 65 -13.16 22.37 -0.09
N GLU A 66 -13.82 23.40 -0.61
CA GLU A 66 -13.21 24.70 -0.96
C GLU A 66 -13.90 25.84 -0.19
N SER A 67 -13.36 27.06 -0.30
CA SER A 67 -13.91 28.24 0.38
C SER A 67 -13.84 29.52 -0.46
N ASP A 68 -13.50 29.40 -1.75
CA ASP A 68 -13.23 30.52 -2.64
C ASP A 68 -14.52 31.23 -3.06
N ASN A 69 -15.63 30.49 -3.17
CA ASN A 69 -16.91 31.04 -3.62
C ASN A 69 -18.08 30.79 -2.65
N GLY A 70 -17.81 30.28 -1.45
CA GLY A 70 -18.80 30.08 -0.39
C GLY A 70 -18.34 29.03 0.64
N THR A 71 -19.20 28.70 1.60
CA THR A 71 -18.98 27.62 2.58
C THR A 71 -20.24 26.77 2.79
N ASP A 72 -21.22 26.93 1.91
CA ASP A 72 -22.49 26.21 1.95
C ASP A 72 -22.34 24.76 1.45
N ASP A 73 -21.24 24.45 0.74
CA ASP A 73 -20.85 23.12 0.30
C ASP A 73 -21.99 22.45 -0.50
N ILE A 74 -22.52 23.10 -1.53
CA ILE A 74 -23.74 22.65 -2.24
C ILE A 74 -23.43 21.50 -3.20
N TRP A 75 -22.28 21.56 -3.85
CA TRP A 75 -21.84 20.66 -4.90
C TRP A 75 -20.71 19.75 -4.45
N GLY A 76 -20.57 18.60 -5.09
CA GLY A 76 -19.38 17.78 -5.00
C GLY A 76 -18.94 17.33 -6.39
N ILE A 77 -17.69 16.93 -6.51
CA ILE A 77 -17.15 16.32 -7.73
C ILE A 77 -16.05 15.35 -7.33
N ASN A 78 -16.15 14.13 -7.84
CA ASN A 78 -15.16 13.07 -7.60
C ASN A 78 -15.24 12.05 -8.72
N SER A 79 -14.24 11.17 -8.82
CA SER A 79 -14.15 10.21 -9.94
C SER A 79 -15.14 9.04 -9.86
N ARG A 80 -15.74 8.79 -8.68
CA ARG A 80 -16.60 7.63 -8.40
C ARG A 80 -18.07 7.88 -8.67
N ASP A 81 -18.52 9.10 -8.42
CA ASP A 81 -19.92 9.47 -8.41
C ASP A 81 -20.28 10.31 -9.63
N ASN A 82 -21.54 10.20 -10.04
CA ASN A 82 -22.09 10.91 -11.21
C ASN A 82 -21.18 10.87 -12.45
N ASN A 83 -20.51 9.73 -12.67
CA ASN A 83 -19.57 9.52 -13.77
C ASN A 83 -18.42 10.57 -13.82
N GLY A 84 -18.01 11.13 -12.69
CA GLY A 84 -16.96 12.15 -12.62
C GLY A 84 -17.44 13.60 -12.70
N TYR A 85 -18.72 13.83 -13.00
CA TYR A 85 -19.27 15.19 -13.14
C TYR A 85 -19.76 15.75 -11.80
N PRO A 86 -19.94 17.08 -11.68
CA PRO A 86 -20.51 17.69 -10.49
C PRO A 86 -21.84 17.05 -10.08
N PHE A 87 -22.08 16.91 -8.79
CA PHE A 87 -23.30 16.39 -8.21
C PHE A 87 -23.74 17.24 -7.03
N LEU A 88 -25.00 17.13 -6.62
CA LEU A 88 -25.52 17.87 -5.48
C LEU A 88 -25.28 17.11 -4.18
N LYS A 89 -24.83 17.79 -3.13
CA LYS A 89 -24.53 17.18 -1.82
C LYS A 89 -25.69 16.37 -1.23
N TRP A 90 -26.93 16.83 -1.42
CA TRP A 90 -28.11 16.13 -0.90
C TRP A 90 -28.28 14.71 -1.47
N GLN A 91 -27.61 14.38 -2.58
CA GLN A 91 -27.64 13.04 -3.18
C GLN A 91 -26.85 12.00 -2.34
N GLY A 92 -26.17 12.42 -1.27
CA GLY A 92 -25.51 11.54 -0.31
C GLY A 92 -24.12 11.04 -0.73
N TYR A 93 -23.58 11.59 -1.82
CA TYR A 93 -22.23 11.33 -2.28
C TYR A 93 -21.19 12.05 -1.41
N LYS A 94 -19.99 11.44 -1.32
CA LYS A 94 -18.91 11.86 -0.43
C LYS A 94 -17.68 12.35 -1.20
N LEU A 95 -16.78 13.04 -0.54
CA LEU A 95 -15.48 13.40 -1.09
C LEU A 95 -14.55 12.17 -1.15
N GLU A 96 -13.70 12.13 -2.16
CA GLU A 96 -12.58 11.19 -2.17
C GLU A 96 -11.46 11.69 -1.26
N GLN A 97 -10.75 10.75 -0.65
CA GLN A 97 -9.55 11.03 0.13
C GLN A 97 -8.44 10.04 -0.25
N ALA A 98 -7.21 10.41 0.06
CA ALA A 98 -6.03 9.57 -0.17
C ALA A 98 -5.37 9.18 1.16
N VAL A 99 -4.80 7.97 1.20
CA VAL A 99 -3.89 7.54 2.28
C VAL A 99 -2.47 7.51 1.74
N SER A 100 -1.61 8.36 2.29
CA SER A 100 -0.18 8.38 2.03
C SER A 100 0.51 7.46 3.02
N PHE A 101 1.08 6.35 2.57
CA PHE A 101 1.78 5.38 3.41
C PHE A 101 3.28 5.36 3.06
N THR A 102 4.13 5.66 4.04
CA THR A 102 5.59 5.67 3.93
C THR A 102 6.24 4.72 4.93
N VAL A 103 7.39 4.18 4.51
CA VAL A 103 8.32 3.44 5.37
C VAL A 103 9.58 4.30 5.46
N PRO A 104 10.15 4.53 6.66
CA PRO A 104 11.36 5.34 6.79
C PRO A 104 12.53 4.77 5.98
N ASP A 105 13.34 5.64 5.38
CA ASP A 105 14.53 5.25 4.60
C ASP A 105 15.60 4.53 5.44
N THR A 106 15.49 4.60 6.77
CA THR A 106 16.35 3.85 7.70
C THR A 106 16.04 2.35 7.70
N VAL A 107 14.89 1.93 7.16
CA VAL A 107 14.51 0.52 7.05
C VAL A 107 15.23 -0.09 5.84
N PRO A 108 15.99 -1.18 6.00
CA PRO A 108 16.67 -1.82 4.88
C PRO A 108 15.72 -2.32 3.79
N ASP A 109 16.14 -2.23 2.53
CA ASP A 109 15.43 -2.81 1.38
C ASP A 109 15.22 -4.32 1.48
N THR A 110 16.09 -5.00 2.26
CA THR A 110 16.00 -6.43 2.54
C THR A 110 15.98 -6.65 4.03
N LEU A 111 14.85 -7.14 4.54
CA LEU A 111 14.70 -7.56 5.92
C LEU A 111 15.05 -9.04 6.10
N THR A 112 15.54 -9.37 7.28
CA THR A 112 15.86 -10.72 7.72
C THR A 112 15.18 -11.00 9.06
N TYR A 113 14.79 -12.25 9.29
CA TYR A 113 14.23 -12.66 10.58
C TYR A 113 15.20 -12.32 11.72
N GLY A 114 14.68 -11.64 12.74
CA GLY A 114 15.45 -11.14 13.88
C GLY A 114 15.94 -9.69 13.73
N ASP A 115 15.64 -9.01 12.63
CA ASP A 115 15.84 -7.57 12.52
C ASP A 115 14.98 -6.82 13.55
N ALA A 116 15.47 -5.66 13.99
CA ALA A 116 14.81 -4.86 15.00
C ALA A 116 13.45 -4.33 14.49
N PRO A 117 12.48 -4.10 15.40
CA PRO A 117 11.23 -3.43 15.05
C PRO A 117 11.48 -2.04 14.47
N PHE A 118 10.59 -1.60 13.59
CA PHE A 118 10.64 -0.26 13.01
C PHE A 118 9.25 0.37 12.95
N THR A 119 9.19 1.69 12.97
CA THR A 119 7.93 2.43 12.86
C THR A 119 7.57 2.70 11.40
N ILE A 120 6.29 2.70 11.11
CA ILE A 120 5.71 3.13 9.83
C ILE A 120 4.88 4.39 10.03
N ASN A 121 4.71 5.16 8.95
CA ASN A 121 3.94 6.40 8.98
C ASN A 121 2.89 6.40 7.88
N ALA A 122 1.69 6.86 8.21
CA ALA A 122 0.66 7.11 7.23
C ALA A 122 -0.19 8.31 7.63
N SER A 123 -0.69 9.03 6.63
CA SER A 123 -1.63 10.14 6.81
C SER A 123 -2.78 10.01 5.83
N SER A 124 -3.95 10.52 6.22
CA SER A 124 -5.08 10.73 5.32
C SER A 124 -5.13 12.21 4.89
N SER A 125 -5.48 12.46 3.63
CA SER A 125 -5.77 13.82 3.14
C SER A 125 -6.99 14.46 3.81
N ALA A 126 -7.88 13.66 4.43
CA ALA A 126 -9.00 14.14 5.23
C ALA A 126 -8.61 14.44 6.70
N ASN A 127 -7.33 14.30 7.06
CA ASN A 127 -6.83 14.46 8.44
C ASN A 127 -7.50 13.51 9.46
N LEU A 128 -8.05 12.39 8.97
CA LEU A 128 -8.64 11.34 9.78
C LEU A 128 -7.58 10.32 10.21
N SER A 129 -7.81 9.67 11.37
CA SER A 129 -6.89 8.67 11.91
C SER A 129 -6.77 7.45 10.99
N VAL A 130 -5.55 6.93 10.83
CA VAL A 130 -5.22 5.79 9.98
C VAL A 130 -4.89 4.58 10.85
N ILE A 131 -5.42 3.41 10.46
CA ILE A 131 -5.21 2.14 11.13
C ILE A 131 -4.31 1.26 10.28
N PHE A 132 -3.37 0.56 10.91
CA PHE A 132 -2.48 -0.39 10.25
C PHE A 132 -2.90 -1.83 10.51
N THR A 133 -2.83 -2.67 9.48
CA THR A 133 -3.04 -4.12 9.58
C THR A 133 -1.97 -4.89 8.82
N SER A 134 -1.72 -6.13 9.24
CA SER A 134 -0.84 -7.07 8.54
C SER A 134 -1.66 -8.24 8.01
N SER A 135 -1.37 -8.66 6.78
CA SER A 135 -1.97 -9.89 6.21
C SER A 135 -1.44 -11.16 6.87
N ASP A 136 -0.28 -11.11 7.52
CA ASP A 136 0.34 -12.25 8.20
C ASP A 136 1.12 -11.78 9.45
N PRO A 137 0.48 -11.79 10.64
CA PRO A 137 1.11 -11.43 11.91
C PRO A 137 2.25 -12.38 12.33
N LEU A 138 2.35 -13.59 11.78
CA LEU A 138 3.47 -14.50 12.09
C LEU A 138 4.75 -14.13 11.34
N VAL A 139 4.64 -13.37 10.26
CA VAL A 139 5.78 -12.77 9.56
C VAL A 139 6.07 -11.37 10.10
N ALA A 140 5.04 -10.53 10.16
CA ALA A 140 5.13 -9.15 10.61
C ALA A 140 3.90 -8.75 11.43
N GLU A 141 4.10 -8.57 12.72
CA GLU A 141 3.08 -8.15 13.67
C GLU A 141 3.03 -6.61 13.74
N ILE A 142 1.84 -6.04 13.90
CA ILE A 142 1.63 -4.59 14.04
C ILE A 142 1.17 -4.28 15.46
N SER A 143 1.92 -3.41 16.15
CA SER A 143 1.54 -2.84 17.44
C SER A 143 1.54 -1.31 17.34
N GLY A 144 0.36 -0.71 17.23
CA GLY A 144 0.21 0.71 16.92
C GLY A 144 0.74 1.01 15.51
N ASN A 145 1.82 1.79 15.43
CA ASN A 145 2.56 2.05 14.19
C ASN A 145 3.91 1.33 14.13
N THR A 146 4.18 0.38 15.03
CA THR A 146 5.42 -0.40 15.03
C THR A 146 5.21 -1.74 14.34
N VAL A 147 6.06 -2.03 13.36
CA VAL A 147 6.19 -3.33 12.72
C VAL A 147 7.21 -4.15 13.49
N VAL A 148 6.81 -5.32 13.99
CA VAL A 148 7.67 -6.28 14.67
C VAL A 148 7.86 -7.49 13.76
N ILE A 149 9.12 -7.82 13.45
CA ILE A 149 9.44 -8.99 12.61
C ILE A 149 9.37 -10.25 13.47
N LYS A 150 8.47 -11.16 13.10
CA LYS A 150 8.18 -12.41 13.85
C LYS A 150 8.64 -13.66 13.13
N GLY A 151 8.83 -13.59 11.81
CA GLY A 151 9.20 -14.75 11.02
C GLY A 151 9.65 -14.37 9.61
N ALA A 152 10.30 -15.32 8.93
CA ALA A 152 10.62 -15.18 7.51
C ALA A 152 9.39 -15.51 6.66
N GLY A 153 9.20 -14.77 5.56
CA GLY A 153 8.04 -14.91 4.69
C GLY A 153 7.68 -13.60 4.01
N SER A 154 6.42 -13.45 3.61
CA SER A 154 5.92 -12.20 3.07
C SER A 154 4.60 -11.83 3.73
N ALA A 155 4.50 -10.57 4.13
CA ALA A 155 3.29 -9.96 4.66
C ALA A 155 2.98 -8.69 3.86
N THR A 156 1.71 -8.35 3.69
CA THR A 156 1.30 -7.04 3.19
C THR A 156 0.83 -6.22 4.37
N ILE A 157 1.43 -5.06 4.58
CA ILE A 157 0.97 -4.09 5.56
C ILE A 157 0.03 -3.11 4.86
N THR A 158 -1.14 -2.90 5.43
CA THR A 158 -2.17 -2.01 4.89
C THR A 158 -2.42 -0.87 5.86
N ALA A 159 -2.26 0.36 5.38
CA ALA A 159 -2.72 1.58 6.04
C ALA A 159 -4.14 1.89 5.53
N ARG A 160 -5.13 1.91 6.43
CA ARG A 160 -6.54 2.07 6.09
C ARG A 160 -7.17 3.23 6.85
N GLN A 161 -8.00 3.99 6.15
CA GLN A 161 -8.90 4.99 6.68
C GLN A 161 -10.33 4.62 6.21
N ASP A 162 -11.30 4.68 7.13
CA ASP A 162 -12.63 4.07 6.95
C ASP A 162 -13.68 4.99 6.30
N GLY A 163 -13.31 6.21 6.00
CA GLY A 163 -14.21 7.30 5.66
C GLY A 163 -14.94 7.83 6.89
N ASP A 164 -15.88 8.72 6.64
CA ASP A 164 -16.85 9.23 7.61
C ASP A 164 -18.13 9.66 6.88
N GLY A 165 -18.92 10.57 7.43
CA GLY A 165 -20.09 11.13 6.75
C GLY A 165 -19.75 11.94 5.50
N THR A 166 -18.53 12.47 5.42
CA THR A 166 -18.06 13.41 4.38
C THR A 166 -17.16 12.73 3.36
N TYR A 167 -16.34 11.75 3.77
CA TYR A 167 -15.32 11.13 2.91
C TYR A 167 -15.54 9.62 2.71
N TYR A 168 -15.21 9.10 1.53
CA TYR A 168 -15.15 7.66 1.25
C TYR A 168 -13.93 7.00 1.90
N PRO A 169 -13.99 5.70 2.23
CA PRO A 169 -12.83 4.96 2.70
C PRO A 169 -11.70 4.95 1.67
N ALA A 170 -10.46 4.96 2.18
CA ALA A 170 -9.24 4.90 1.40
C ALA A 170 -8.19 4.04 2.08
N SER A 171 -7.29 3.44 1.30
CA SER A 171 -6.20 2.63 1.82
C SER A 171 -4.99 2.63 0.90
N SER A 172 -3.84 2.37 1.47
CA SER A 172 -2.59 2.13 0.75
C SER A 172 -1.85 0.96 1.41
N SER A 173 -1.15 0.16 0.61
CA SER A 173 -0.51 -1.06 1.10
C SER A 173 0.92 -1.20 0.58
N LYS A 174 1.78 -1.82 1.38
CA LYS A 174 3.15 -2.17 0.99
C LYS A 174 3.42 -3.63 1.31
N LYS A 175 4.03 -4.33 0.35
CA LYS A 175 4.50 -5.69 0.54
C LYS A 175 5.83 -5.68 1.28
N LEU A 176 5.89 -6.43 2.36
CA LEU A 176 7.08 -6.73 3.14
C LEU A 176 7.56 -8.14 2.79
N THR A 177 8.86 -8.31 2.59
CA THR A 177 9.49 -9.61 2.41
C THR A 177 10.63 -9.76 3.40
N VAL A 178 10.56 -10.81 4.23
CA VAL A 178 11.52 -11.10 5.30
C VAL A 178 12.25 -12.39 4.94
N ARG A 179 13.58 -12.32 4.83
CA ARG A 179 14.44 -13.47 4.54
C ARG A 179 14.69 -14.31 5.78
N LYS A 180 15.02 -15.58 5.55
CA LYS A 180 15.50 -16.46 6.61
C LYS A 180 16.87 -16.00 7.09
N LYS A 181 17.09 -16.05 8.39
CA LYS A 181 18.43 -15.90 8.98
C LYS A 181 19.17 -17.24 8.93
N PRO A 182 20.35 -17.33 8.31
CA PRO A 182 21.13 -18.56 8.32
C PRO A 182 21.57 -18.93 9.74
N ALA A 183 21.43 -20.21 10.10
CA ALA A 183 22.00 -20.77 11.31
C ALA A 183 23.20 -21.66 10.96
N SER A 184 24.21 -21.71 11.83
CA SER A 184 25.39 -22.57 11.62
C SER A 184 25.87 -23.22 12.92
N ILE A 185 26.49 -24.40 12.77
CA ILE A 185 27.17 -25.12 13.85
C ILE A 185 28.67 -25.05 13.60
N THR A 186 29.43 -24.60 14.58
CA THR A 186 30.90 -24.49 14.51
C THR A 186 31.56 -25.17 15.70
N GLY A 187 32.88 -25.39 15.66
CA GLY A 187 33.63 -25.91 16.81
C GLY A 187 33.31 -27.37 17.16
N VAL A 188 32.81 -28.16 16.20
CA VAL A 188 32.70 -29.62 16.36
C VAL A 188 34.10 -30.21 16.19
N THR A 189 34.53 -31.01 17.17
CA THR A 189 35.82 -31.69 17.15
C THR A 189 35.62 -33.20 17.30
N ALA A 190 36.58 -33.97 16.80
CA ALA A 190 36.63 -35.41 17.02
C ALA A 190 37.76 -35.73 18.01
N ALA A 191 37.46 -36.56 19.01
CA ALA A 191 38.47 -37.00 19.95
C ALA A 191 39.40 -38.06 19.33
N ASP A 192 40.67 -38.05 19.73
CA ASP A 192 41.58 -39.16 19.48
C ASP A 192 41.05 -40.46 20.10
N LYS A 193 41.39 -41.60 19.49
CA LYS A 193 40.99 -42.92 19.98
C LYS A 193 42.14 -43.91 19.86
N VAL A 194 42.14 -44.90 20.76
CA VAL A 194 42.94 -46.11 20.59
C VAL A 194 42.40 -46.92 19.42
N TYR A 195 43.30 -47.48 18.61
CA TYR A 195 42.92 -48.29 17.46
C TYR A 195 42.09 -49.51 17.90
N ASN A 196 40.89 -49.63 17.33
CA ASN A 196 39.95 -50.73 17.60
C ASN A 196 39.35 -51.33 16.32
N GLY A 197 39.98 -51.07 15.17
CA GLY A 197 39.54 -51.56 13.87
C GLY A 197 38.31 -50.87 13.27
N THR A 198 37.68 -49.92 13.97
CA THR A 198 36.49 -49.19 13.48
C THR A 198 36.81 -47.75 13.08
N THR A 199 36.02 -47.20 12.17
CA THR A 199 36.08 -45.78 11.77
C THR A 199 35.30 -44.86 12.70
N ALA A 200 34.52 -45.38 13.66
CA ALA A 200 33.70 -44.54 14.54
C ALA A 200 34.55 -43.51 15.31
N ALA A 201 34.12 -42.25 15.26
CA ALA A 201 34.70 -41.10 15.94
C ALA A 201 33.71 -40.57 16.99
N THR A 202 34.24 -40.16 18.15
CA THR A 202 33.44 -39.49 19.17
C THR A 202 33.50 -37.98 18.92
N LEU A 203 32.36 -37.39 18.60
CA LEU A 203 32.25 -35.95 18.37
C LEU A 203 31.99 -35.21 19.69
N SER A 204 32.61 -34.03 19.82
CA SER A 204 32.43 -33.12 20.95
C SER A 204 32.37 -31.66 20.48
N GLY A 205 32.02 -30.74 21.38
CA GLY A 205 31.80 -29.35 21.02
C GLY A 205 30.51 -29.13 20.23
N GLY A 206 30.50 -28.10 19.39
CA GLY A 206 29.32 -27.63 18.65
C GLY A 206 28.73 -26.36 19.28
N ASN A 207 28.94 -25.24 18.61
CA ASN A 207 28.37 -23.94 18.96
C ASN A 207 27.37 -23.54 17.87
N LEU A 208 26.11 -23.36 18.27
CA LEU A 208 25.08 -22.79 17.41
C LEU A 208 25.24 -21.28 17.30
N SER A 209 25.11 -20.76 16.10
CA SER A 209 25.05 -19.32 15.82
C SER A 209 23.94 -19.01 14.82
N GLY A 210 23.56 -17.73 14.73
CA GLY A 210 22.49 -17.28 13.84
C GLY A 210 21.08 -17.38 14.43
N LEU A 211 20.96 -17.77 15.70
CA LEU A 211 19.68 -17.79 16.42
C LEU A 211 19.15 -16.37 16.64
N VAL A 212 17.83 -16.27 16.74
CA VAL A 212 17.10 -15.07 17.15
C VAL A 212 16.58 -15.29 18.57
N THR A 213 16.44 -14.21 19.33
CA THR A 213 15.90 -14.27 20.70
C THR A 213 14.50 -14.89 20.66
N GLY A 214 14.28 -15.96 21.43
CA GLY A 214 13.02 -16.73 21.44
C GLY A 214 13.08 -18.02 20.63
N ASP A 215 14.10 -18.24 19.79
CA ASP A 215 14.30 -19.52 19.11
C ASP A 215 14.61 -20.61 20.15
N ILE A 216 13.81 -21.68 20.16
CA ILE A 216 14.07 -22.88 20.97
C ILE A 216 14.73 -23.91 20.06
N VAL A 217 16.05 -24.04 20.16
CA VAL A 217 16.84 -24.96 19.33
C VAL A 217 17.68 -25.86 20.22
N THR A 218 17.54 -27.18 20.03
CA THR A 218 18.35 -28.18 20.73
C THR A 218 19.40 -28.73 19.79
N LEU A 219 20.68 -28.61 20.16
CA LEU A 219 21.77 -29.27 19.44
C LEU A 219 21.89 -30.71 19.93
N THR A 220 21.59 -31.68 19.06
CA THR A 220 21.84 -33.10 19.36
C THR A 220 23.18 -33.50 18.76
N LYS A 221 24.01 -34.21 19.54
CA LYS A 221 25.29 -34.71 19.02
C LYS A 221 25.04 -35.75 17.92
N GLY A 222 25.57 -35.48 16.74
CA GLY A 222 25.61 -36.42 15.64
C GLY A 222 26.63 -37.54 15.84
N THR A 223 26.74 -38.39 14.83
CA THR A 223 27.80 -39.42 14.79
C THR A 223 28.94 -38.96 13.88
N GLY A 224 30.16 -39.39 14.18
CA GLY A 224 31.34 -39.09 13.36
C GLY A 224 32.04 -40.36 12.90
N ALA A 225 32.71 -40.30 11.75
CA ALA A 225 33.59 -41.35 11.28
C ALA A 225 34.90 -40.79 10.72
N PHE A 226 36.02 -41.37 11.13
CA PHE A 226 37.33 -41.17 10.51
C PHE A 226 37.33 -41.74 9.08
N ALA A 227 37.98 -41.05 8.14
CA ALA A 227 38.05 -41.45 6.73
C ALA A 227 38.68 -42.84 6.48
N SER A 228 39.41 -43.38 7.46
CA SER A 228 39.99 -44.73 7.41
C SER A 228 40.19 -45.27 8.82
N LYS A 229 40.16 -46.61 8.96
CA LYS A 229 40.48 -47.28 10.23
C LYS A 229 41.97 -47.26 10.59
N ASN A 230 42.86 -47.14 9.60
CA ASN A 230 44.32 -47.32 9.80
C ASN A 230 44.89 -46.29 10.80
N VAL A 231 45.99 -46.56 11.50
CA VAL A 231 46.55 -45.57 12.44
C VAL A 231 47.14 -44.37 11.66
N GLY A 232 46.99 -43.15 12.17
CA GLY A 232 47.56 -41.92 11.61
C GLY A 232 47.08 -40.67 12.33
N THR A 233 47.78 -39.54 12.13
CA THR A 233 47.43 -38.22 12.70
C THR A 233 46.66 -37.38 11.67
N GLY A 234 45.91 -36.37 12.14
CA GLY A 234 45.21 -35.42 11.26
C GLY A 234 44.15 -36.05 10.34
N LYS A 235 43.56 -37.17 10.78
CA LYS A 235 42.61 -37.92 9.94
C LYS A 235 41.33 -37.12 9.78
N ALA A 236 40.88 -36.94 8.54
CA ALA A 236 39.60 -36.31 8.26
C ALA A 236 38.45 -37.08 8.91
N VAL A 237 37.50 -36.35 9.49
CA VAL A 237 36.29 -36.90 10.12
C VAL A 237 35.07 -36.30 9.42
N THR A 238 34.17 -37.18 8.98
CA THR A 238 32.86 -36.79 8.46
C THR A 238 31.82 -37.00 9.55
N GLY A 239 31.00 -35.99 9.82
CA GLY A 239 29.87 -36.06 10.74
C GLY A 239 28.52 -36.09 10.01
N CYS A 240 27.53 -36.73 10.61
CA CYS A 240 26.11 -36.69 10.21
C CYS A 240 25.22 -36.43 11.43
#